data_AF-A0A3A0CU38-F1
#
_entry.id   AF-A0A3A0CU38-F1
#
_cell.length_a   1.000
_cell.length_b   1.000
_cell.length_c   1.000
_cell.angle_alpha   90.00
_cell.angle_beta   90.00
_cell.angle_gamma   90.00
#
_symmetry.space_group_name_H-M   'P 1'
#
loop_
_entity.id
_entity.type
_entity.pdbx_description
1 polymer ?
#
loop_
_entity_poly.entity_id
_entity_poly.type
_entity_poly.pdbx_seq_one_letter_code
_entity_poly.pdbx_strand_id
1 'polypeptide(L)'
;MRTTKPQAGRSSSGGRPRRERPRRHRTSNRHATNRAGGPGHEKTQMTQTQQHTIAELAARCGGRFLGPEQAGAKRIRTVAALNEAGPDDISWVVSPKHAKEVPASGAAAIVGTEALLGSDPRGIVVRDPSAAIADILDLYWIAPSAPAMGVHPTAIVDATASIAKSAAIGAYAVIGPRASVGDDSVIHEGVSIGAEVRIGEACLLHDRVVIYDRCTIGNRVIIHSGTVIGADGFGYIFRDGQHRRVPHIGTVTIEDDVEIGANSCIDRAKVGSTVVGRGSKIDNLVMVAHNVQLGPLCILAAQVGISGSARLGQGVIMGGQVGVADGVVIGNGAMIAAQSGIEGAVPPGVTMFGYPAKERSEAFRIEARIRKLPRLYDEVAELARRIEKLEAATHHSEHG
;
A
#
# COMPACT_ATOMS: atom_id res chain seq x y z
N MET A 1 8.26 -20.23 61.28
CA MET A 1 8.48 -21.67 61.07
C MET A 1 8.23 -21.98 59.60
N ARG A 2 9.27 -21.98 58.75
CA ARG A 2 9.88 -23.17 58.11
C ARG A 2 8.86 -24.05 57.35
N THR A 3 8.73 -23.84 56.02
CA THR A 3 9.21 -24.72 54.91
C THR A 3 8.57 -26.12 54.89
N THR A 4 7.97 -26.57 53.78
CA THR A 4 8.69 -27.36 52.76
C THR A 4 7.87 -27.61 51.49
N LYS A 5 8.53 -27.54 50.33
CA LYS A 5 8.11 -28.10 49.02
C LYS A 5 8.41 -29.60 48.97
N PRO A 6 7.71 -30.42 48.17
CA PRO A 6 8.16 -31.78 47.86
C PRO A 6 9.21 -31.79 46.74
N GLN A 7 10.23 -32.62 46.95
CA GLN A 7 11.35 -32.89 46.06
C GLN A 7 11.01 -33.85 44.92
N ALA A 8 11.80 -33.70 43.86
CA ALA A 8 11.89 -34.56 42.69
C ALA A 8 12.39 -35.97 43.02
N GLY A 9 11.72 -36.98 42.47
CA GLY A 9 12.20 -38.36 42.39
C GLY A 9 12.87 -38.62 41.04
N ARG A 10 14.13 -39.06 41.06
CA ARG A 10 14.85 -39.65 39.93
C ARG A 10 14.36 -41.09 39.74
N SER A 11 14.09 -41.49 38.50
CA SER A 11 14.24 -42.88 38.07
C SER A 11 14.92 -42.92 36.70
N SER A 12 15.88 -43.83 36.61
CA SER A 12 16.80 -44.03 35.50
C SER A 12 16.33 -45.12 34.54
N SER A 13 16.91 -45.06 33.33
CA SER A 13 17.14 -46.13 32.35
C SER A 13 15.95 -46.61 31.50
N GLY A 14 16.10 -46.40 30.19
CA GLY A 14 15.19 -46.89 29.15
C GLY A 14 15.58 -46.34 27.79
N GLY A 15 16.75 -46.73 27.28
CA GLY A 15 17.25 -46.31 25.97
C GLY A 15 16.36 -46.80 24.83
N ARG A 16 16.12 -45.93 23.84
CA ARG A 16 15.67 -46.29 22.49
C ARG A 16 16.49 -45.53 21.44
N PRO A 17 16.78 -46.14 20.28
CA PRO A 17 17.88 -45.73 19.42
C PRO A 17 17.50 -44.56 18.51
N ARG A 18 18.50 -43.73 18.20
CA ARG A 18 18.46 -42.73 17.13
C ARG A 18 18.16 -43.41 15.79
N ARG A 19 17.05 -43.06 15.15
CA ARG A 19 16.80 -43.38 13.73
C ARG A 19 17.74 -42.55 12.87
N GLU A 20 18.66 -43.23 12.19
CA GLU A 20 19.48 -42.68 11.12
C GLU A 20 18.60 -42.24 9.93
N ARG A 21 18.86 -41.05 9.41
CA ARG A 21 18.29 -40.57 8.14
C ARG A 21 19.15 -41.12 6.98
N PRO A 22 18.57 -41.75 5.94
CA PRO A 22 19.36 -42.22 4.81
C PRO A 22 19.80 -41.03 3.94
N ARG A 23 21.11 -40.98 3.67
CA ARG A 23 21.74 -40.12 2.68
C ARG A 23 21.15 -40.42 1.29
N ARG A 24 20.59 -39.41 0.62
CA ARG A 24 20.24 -39.52 -0.80
C ARG A 24 21.43 -39.08 -1.65
N HIS A 25 21.86 -40.01 -2.48
CA HIS A 25 22.90 -39.87 -3.49
C HIS A 25 22.58 -38.77 -4.49
N ARG A 26 23.58 -37.94 -4.78
CA ARG A 26 23.69 -37.16 -6.02
C ARG A 26 23.85 -38.14 -7.18
N THR A 27 22.89 -38.18 -8.09
CA THR A 27 23.08 -38.72 -9.44
C THR A 27 23.05 -37.58 -10.43
N SER A 28 24.22 -37.33 -11.02
CA SER A 28 24.42 -36.53 -12.21
C SER A 28 23.67 -37.17 -13.38
N ASN A 29 22.80 -36.43 -14.05
CA ASN A 29 22.32 -36.83 -15.37
C ASN A 29 22.75 -35.79 -16.40
N ARG A 30 23.89 -36.08 -17.05
CA ARG A 30 24.30 -35.48 -18.31
C ARG A 30 23.53 -36.19 -19.42
N HIS A 31 22.62 -35.51 -20.09
CA HIS A 31 22.18 -35.90 -21.44
C HIS A 31 22.36 -34.69 -22.36
N ALA A 32 23.47 -34.74 -23.09
CA ALA A 32 23.67 -33.94 -24.29
C ALA A 32 22.90 -34.60 -25.42
N THR A 33 22.02 -33.85 -26.08
CA THR A 33 21.67 -34.11 -27.48
C THR A 33 21.77 -32.78 -28.22
N ASN A 34 22.58 -32.80 -29.26
CA ASN A 34 22.94 -31.69 -30.11
C ASN A 34 22.38 -32.04 -31.50
N ARG A 35 21.50 -31.20 -32.08
CA ARG A 35 21.25 -31.11 -33.53
C ARG A 35 20.33 -29.91 -33.88
N ALA A 36 21.00 -28.85 -34.36
CA ALA A 36 20.74 -28.05 -35.56
C ALA A 36 19.30 -27.65 -35.99
N GLY A 37 19.06 -26.32 -36.05
CA GLY A 37 18.84 -25.64 -37.35
C GLY A 37 17.46 -25.07 -37.72
N GLY A 38 17.21 -23.80 -37.36
CA GLY A 38 16.47 -22.79 -38.17
C GLY A 38 15.02 -22.45 -37.79
N PRO A 39 14.46 -21.30 -38.25
CA PRO A 39 15.03 -19.97 -38.49
C PRO A 39 14.47 -18.92 -37.50
N GLY A 40 15.03 -17.71 -37.53
CA GLY A 40 14.89 -16.70 -36.48
C GLY A 40 13.49 -16.16 -36.24
N HIS A 41 13.16 -16.00 -34.96
CA HIS A 41 12.12 -15.11 -34.50
C HIS A 41 12.73 -13.95 -33.72
N GLU A 42 12.45 -12.76 -34.25
CA GLU A 42 12.29 -11.49 -33.58
C GLU A 42 13.50 -10.96 -32.81
N LYS A 43 14.22 -10.09 -33.54
CA LYS A 43 14.90 -8.94 -32.97
C LYS A 43 14.01 -8.33 -31.88
N THR A 44 14.40 -8.51 -30.63
CA THR A 44 13.97 -7.65 -29.53
C THR A 44 14.16 -6.21 -30.01
N GLN A 45 13.04 -5.51 -30.25
CA GLN A 45 13.08 -4.08 -30.51
C GLN A 45 13.78 -3.44 -29.31
N MET A 46 14.99 -2.94 -29.51
CA MET A 46 15.58 -1.99 -28.58
C MET A 46 14.61 -0.81 -28.54
N THR A 47 13.86 -0.69 -27.45
CA THR A 47 13.10 0.50 -27.13
C THR A 47 14.07 1.67 -27.18
N GLN A 48 13.87 2.59 -28.12
CA GLN A 48 14.63 3.84 -28.15
C GLN A 48 14.44 4.52 -26.80
N THR A 49 15.49 4.60 -25.99
CA THR A 49 15.48 5.41 -24.77
C THR A 49 15.18 6.83 -25.19
N GLN A 50 14.03 7.38 -24.80
CA GLN A 50 13.71 8.78 -25.09
C GLN A 50 14.82 9.64 -24.48
N GLN A 51 15.44 10.48 -25.31
CA GLN A 51 16.50 11.40 -24.88
C GLN A 51 15.97 12.81 -25.02
N HIS A 52 16.06 13.58 -23.95
CA HIS A 52 15.63 14.97 -23.91
C HIS A 52 16.81 15.87 -23.62
N THR A 53 16.85 17.04 -24.22
CA THR A 53 17.83 18.07 -23.91
C THR A 53 17.51 18.72 -22.56
N ILE A 54 18.52 19.27 -21.88
CA ILE A 54 18.33 20.02 -20.64
C ILE A 54 17.31 21.17 -20.85
N ALA A 55 17.35 21.83 -22.00
CA ALA A 55 16.41 22.89 -22.35
C ALA A 55 14.96 22.39 -22.47
N GLU A 56 14.73 21.23 -23.09
CA GLU A 56 13.39 20.62 -23.18
C GLU A 56 12.87 20.21 -21.80
N LEU A 57 13.74 19.65 -20.94
CA LEU A 57 13.39 19.29 -19.57
C LEU A 57 13.05 20.53 -18.73
N ALA A 58 13.82 21.60 -18.85
CA ALA A 58 13.53 22.87 -18.19
C ALA A 58 12.19 23.45 -18.67
N ALA A 59 11.92 23.43 -19.97
CA ALA A 59 10.64 23.87 -20.51
C ALA A 59 9.46 23.02 -20.01
N ARG A 60 9.63 21.69 -19.95
CA ARG A 60 8.61 20.74 -19.49
C ARG A 60 8.13 21.05 -18.07
N CYS A 61 9.05 21.32 -17.15
CA CYS A 61 8.73 21.61 -15.75
C CYS A 61 8.56 23.11 -15.44
N GLY A 62 8.54 23.98 -16.47
CA GLY A 62 8.46 25.44 -16.31
C GLY A 62 9.65 26.04 -15.57
N GLY A 63 10.81 25.38 -15.60
CA GLY A 63 12.03 25.77 -14.92
C GLY A 63 12.96 26.67 -15.74
N ARG A 64 13.81 27.41 -15.04
CA ARG A 64 14.88 28.24 -15.64
C ARG A 64 16.22 27.55 -15.47
N PHE A 65 16.86 27.18 -16.58
CA PHE A 65 18.23 26.65 -16.57
C PHE A 65 19.25 27.76 -16.27
N LEU A 66 20.20 27.48 -15.38
CA LEU A 66 21.22 28.45 -14.92
C LEU A 66 22.53 28.39 -15.74
N GLY A 67 22.76 27.30 -16.45
CA GLY A 67 23.99 27.10 -17.22
C GLY A 67 24.04 27.91 -18.52
N PRO A 68 25.20 27.90 -19.20
CA PRO A 68 25.35 28.56 -20.49
C PRO A 68 24.42 27.91 -21.52
N GLU A 69 23.92 28.69 -22.47
CA GLU A 69 22.95 28.25 -23.49
C GLU A 69 23.41 26.99 -24.23
N GLN A 70 24.70 26.87 -24.53
CA GLN A 70 25.26 25.72 -25.23
C GLN A 70 25.16 24.42 -24.41
N ALA A 71 25.22 24.51 -23.08
CA ALA A 71 25.03 23.35 -22.20
C ALA A 71 23.57 22.88 -22.20
N GLY A 72 22.61 23.76 -22.51
CA GLY A 72 21.20 23.42 -22.62
C GLY A 72 20.90 22.37 -23.71
N ALA A 73 21.75 22.27 -24.73
CA ALA A 73 21.62 21.29 -25.81
C ALA A 73 22.10 19.88 -25.43
N LYS A 74 22.71 19.70 -24.25
CA LYS A 74 23.15 18.39 -23.78
C LYS A 74 21.95 17.46 -23.59
N ARG A 75 22.06 16.24 -24.10
CA ARG A 75 21.04 15.20 -23.99
C ARG A 75 21.16 14.45 -22.68
N ILE A 76 20.04 14.29 -22.01
CA ILE A 76 19.85 13.52 -20.78
C ILE A 76 19.20 12.19 -21.15
N ARG A 77 19.78 11.11 -20.65
CA ARG A 77 19.38 9.73 -20.97
C ARG A 77 18.55 9.09 -19.87
N THR A 78 18.86 9.38 -18.61
CA THR A 78 18.18 8.76 -17.47
C THR A 78 17.93 9.77 -16.35
N VAL A 79 17.10 9.37 -15.40
CA VAL A 79 16.81 10.10 -14.17
C VAL A 79 17.43 9.30 -13.02
N ALA A 80 18.23 9.94 -12.17
CA ALA A 80 18.93 9.27 -11.08
C ALA A 80 18.91 10.07 -9.78
N ALA A 81 19.00 9.37 -8.66
CA ALA A 81 19.14 10.01 -7.35
C ALA A 81 20.45 10.82 -7.28
N LEU A 82 20.44 11.91 -6.51
CA LEU A 82 21.54 12.89 -6.48
C LEU A 82 22.93 12.29 -6.20
N ASN A 83 22.99 11.28 -5.35
CA ASN A 83 24.21 10.57 -4.96
C ASN A 83 24.66 9.47 -5.94
N GLU A 84 23.82 9.07 -6.88
CA GLU A 84 24.08 8.03 -7.89
C GLU A 84 24.19 8.59 -9.30
N ALA A 85 23.71 9.82 -9.51
CA ALA A 85 23.62 10.46 -10.81
C ALA A 85 24.99 10.68 -11.45
N GLY A 86 25.11 10.20 -12.68
CA GLY A 86 26.26 10.37 -13.55
C GLY A 86 26.08 11.49 -14.57
N PRO A 87 27.05 11.63 -15.49
CA PRO A 87 27.12 12.76 -16.41
C PRO A 87 26.07 12.74 -17.52
N ASP A 88 25.22 11.73 -17.62
CA ASP A 88 24.12 11.64 -18.59
C ASP A 88 22.74 11.76 -17.91
N ASP A 89 22.72 12.04 -16.60
CA ASP A 89 21.52 11.96 -15.78
C ASP A 89 21.03 13.34 -15.35
N ILE A 90 19.70 13.44 -15.19
CA ILE A 90 19.07 14.51 -14.43
C ILE A 90 18.74 14.02 -13.02
N SER A 91 18.95 14.89 -12.03
CA SER A 91 18.63 14.65 -10.63
C SER A 91 17.76 15.80 -10.08
N TRP A 92 17.33 15.69 -8.84
CA TRP A 92 16.57 16.72 -8.14
C TRP A 92 17.02 16.87 -6.68
N VAL A 93 16.73 18.03 -6.10
CA VAL A 93 16.90 18.33 -4.69
C VAL A 93 15.68 19.07 -4.16
N VAL A 94 15.02 18.49 -3.15
CA VAL A 94 13.78 19.01 -2.55
C VAL A 94 13.96 19.51 -1.11
N SER A 95 15.07 19.15 -0.44
CA SER A 95 15.28 19.47 0.97
C SER A 95 16.62 20.16 1.24
N PRO A 96 16.67 21.11 2.19
CA PRO A 96 17.93 21.75 2.59
C PRO A 96 18.97 20.76 3.12
N LYS A 97 18.54 19.62 3.67
CA LYS A 97 19.44 18.58 4.18
C LYS A 97 20.32 18.01 3.06
N HIS A 98 19.75 17.80 1.89
CA HIS A 98 20.46 17.21 0.74
C HIS A 98 21.12 18.27 -0.16
N ALA A 99 20.91 19.58 0.10
CA ALA A 99 21.57 20.65 -0.66
C ALA A 99 23.11 20.55 -0.61
N LYS A 100 23.68 20.02 0.48
CA LYS A 100 25.12 19.80 0.63
C LYS A 100 25.69 18.72 -0.28
N GLU A 101 24.84 17.88 -0.86
CA GLU A 101 25.24 16.79 -1.77
C GLU A 101 25.33 17.26 -3.22
N VAL A 102 24.72 18.41 -3.56
CA VAL A 102 24.71 18.98 -4.91
C VAL A 102 26.12 19.13 -5.51
N PRO A 103 27.14 19.65 -4.79
CA PRO A 103 28.48 19.78 -5.35
C PRO A 103 29.16 18.44 -5.66
N ALA A 104 28.80 17.37 -4.93
CA ALA A 104 29.38 16.04 -5.10
C ALA A 104 28.66 15.21 -6.18
N SER A 105 27.48 15.62 -6.61
CA SER A 105 26.71 14.90 -7.63
C SER A 105 27.39 14.93 -9.00
N GLY A 106 27.35 13.81 -9.72
CA GLY A 106 27.81 13.71 -11.11
C GLY A 106 26.76 14.13 -12.15
N ALA A 107 25.55 14.49 -11.72
CA ALA A 107 24.43 14.84 -12.60
C ALA A 107 24.78 15.92 -13.62
N ALA A 108 24.23 15.81 -14.82
CA ALA A 108 24.34 16.83 -15.86
C ALA A 108 23.42 18.02 -15.63
N ALA A 109 22.25 17.77 -15.03
CA ALA A 109 21.27 18.77 -14.64
C ALA A 109 20.67 18.43 -13.28
N ILE A 110 20.35 19.44 -12.47
CA ILE A 110 19.77 19.25 -11.14
C ILE A 110 18.58 20.19 -10.97
N VAL A 111 17.39 19.62 -10.75
CA VAL A 111 16.15 20.37 -10.51
C VAL A 111 16.07 20.75 -9.04
N GLY A 112 15.74 22.00 -8.75
CA GLY A 112 15.65 22.49 -7.36
C GLY A 112 15.16 23.92 -7.29
N THR A 113 15.02 24.44 -6.08
CA THR A 113 14.76 25.87 -5.88
C THR A 113 16.08 26.66 -5.91
N GLU A 114 16.00 27.97 -6.13
CA GLU A 114 17.16 28.86 -6.11
C GLU A 114 17.93 28.78 -4.78
N ALA A 115 17.22 28.64 -3.66
CA ALA A 115 17.83 28.49 -2.34
C ALA A 115 18.61 27.18 -2.17
N LEU A 116 18.23 26.11 -2.86
CA LEU A 116 18.88 24.79 -2.77
C LEU A 116 20.04 24.64 -3.75
N LEU A 117 19.92 25.23 -4.94
CA LEU A 117 20.91 25.13 -6.02
C LEU A 117 21.98 26.23 -5.96
N GLY A 118 21.66 27.39 -5.38
CA GLY A 118 22.53 28.56 -5.43
C GLY A 118 22.84 28.97 -6.87
N SER A 119 24.13 29.08 -7.20
CA SER A 119 24.62 29.45 -8.53
C SER A 119 25.20 28.26 -9.31
N ASP A 120 24.82 27.02 -8.99
CA ASP A 120 25.30 25.84 -9.71
C ASP A 120 24.85 25.91 -11.19
N PRO A 121 25.79 25.89 -12.17
CA PRO A 121 25.44 26.03 -13.59
C PRO A 121 24.68 24.81 -14.14
N ARG A 122 24.53 23.73 -13.38
CA ARG A 122 23.71 22.56 -13.74
C ARG A 122 22.25 22.74 -13.30
N GLY A 123 21.93 23.81 -12.57
CA GLY A 123 20.64 24.02 -11.95
C GLY A 123 19.52 24.29 -12.95
N ILE A 124 18.38 23.61 -12.78
CA ILE A 124 17.08 23.98 -13.32
C ILE A 124 16.23 24.49 -12.15
N VAL A 125 16.05 25.80 -12.08
CA VAL A 125 15.34 26.46 -10.99
C VAL A 125 13.83 26.41 -11.22
N VAL A 126 13.12 25.81 -10.29
CA VAL A 126 11.65 25.69 -10.29
C VAL A 126 11.06 26.15 -8.95
N ARG A 127 9.75 26.38 -8.93
CA ARG A 127 9.02 26.74 -7.69
C ARG A 127 8.79 25.53 -6.79
N ASP A 128 8.41 24.41 -7.40
CA ASP A 128 8.14 23.15 -6.71
C ASP A 128 8.97 22.03 -7.35
N PRO A 129 10.12 21.66 -6.76
CA PRO A 129 10.94 20.59 -7.29
C PRO A 129 10.26 19.22 -7.29
N SER A 130 9.27 18.99 -6.43
CA SER A 130 8.54 17.71 -6.36
C SER A 130 7.57 17.56 -7.53
N ALA A 131 6.86 18.63 -7.89
CA ALA A 131 6.02 18.65 -9.08
C ALA A 131 6.88 18.57 -10.35
N ALA A 132 7.98 19.32 -10.41
CA ALA A 132 8.87 19.35 -11.56
C ALA A 132 9.50 17.99 -11.86
N ILE A 133 9.93 17.23 -10.83
CA ILE A 133 10.47 15.89 -11.08
C ILE A 133 9.39 14.92 -11.53
N ALA A 134 8.13 15.05 -11.09
CA ALA A 134 7.02 14.25 -11.62
C ALA A 134 6.82 14.52 -13.12
N ASP A 135 6.76 15.78 -13.55
CA ASP A 135 6.61 16.16 -14.96
C ASP A 135 7.74 15.64 -15.86
N ILE A 136 8.96 15.53 -15.30
CA ILE A 136 10.14 14.97 -15.97
C ILE A 136 10.06 13.45 -16.01
N LEU A 137 9.69 12.80 -14.91
CA LEU A 137 9.56 11.34 -14.84
C LEU A 137 8.53 10.83 -15.87
N ASP A 138 7.47 11.58 -16.15
CA ASP A 138 6.50 11.26 -17.21
C ASP A 138 7.14 11.10 -18.60
N LEU A 139 8.21 11.83 -18.91
CA LEU A 139 8.91 11.73 -20.20
C LEU A 139 9.75 10.46 -20.33
N TYR A 140 10.28 9.99 -19.19
CA TYR A 140 11.11 8.78 -19.12
C TYR A 140 10.29 7.53 -18.74
N TRP A 141 9.02 7.71 -18.38
CA TRP A 141 8.13 6.61 -18.06
C TRP A 141 7.81 5.80 -19.31
N ILE A 142 8.18 4.52 -19.28
CA ILE A 142 7.85 3.57 -20.34
C ILE A 142 6.63 2.80 -19.86
N ALA A 143 5.52 2.96 -20.58
CA ALA A 143 4.32 2.19 -20.32
C ALA A 143 4.65 0.68 -20.33
N PRO A 144 4.21 -0.08 -19.32
CA PRO A 144 4.33 -1.53 -19.34
C PRO A 144 3.69 -2.12 -20.61
N SER A 145 4.21 -3.26 -21.07
CA SER A 145 3.59 -4.00 -22.18
C SER A 145 2.13 -4.27 -21.85
N ALA A 146 1.21 -3.87 -22.73
CA ALA A 146 -0.21 -4.15 -22.62
C ALA A 146 -0.64 -5.21 -23.65
N PRO A 147 -1.68 -6.01 -23.35
CA PRO A 147 -2.34 -6.83 -24.36
C PRO A 147 -2.75 -6.00 -25.58
N ALA A 148 -2.71 -6.62 -26.76
CA ALA A 148 -3.26 -5.99 -27.96
C ALA A 148 -4.78 -5.79 -27.81
N MET A 149 -5.29 -4.72 -28.41
CA MET A 149 -6.72 -4.44 -28.48
C MET A 149 -7.50 -5.65 -29.04
N GLY A 150 -8.68 -5.89 -28.47
CA GLY A 150 -9.51 -7.06 -28.75
C GLY A 150 -9.30 -8.17 -27.72
N VAL A 151 -9.80 -9.37 -28.05
CA VAL A 151 -9.78 -10.53 -27.15
C VAL A 151 -8.68 -11.50 -27.57
N HIS A 152 -7.73 -11.78 -26.68
CA HIS A 152 -6.69 -12.76 -26.94
C HIS A 152 -7.29 -14.16 -27.22
N PRO A 153 -6.77 -14.94 -28.17
CA PRO A 153 -7.37 -16.23 -28.56
C PRO A 153 -7.49 -17.27 -27.44
N THR A 154 -6.71 -17.13 -26.36
CA THR A 154 -6.77 -18.02 -25.19
C THR A 154 -7.63 -17.50 -24.05
N ALA A 155 -8.20 -16.31 -24.17
CA ALA A 155 -9.17 -15.80 -23.20
C ALA A 155 -10.49 -16.55 -23.33
N ILE A 156 -11.17 -16.77 -22.21
CA ILE A 156 -12.48 -17.43 -22.15
C ILE A 156 -13.50 -16.36 -21.79
N VAL A 157 -14.34 -15.99 -22.74
CA VAL A 157 -15.38 -14.97 -22.56
C VAL A 157 -16.73 -15.64 -22.71
N ASP A 158 -17.58 -15.52 -21.69
CA ASP A 158 -18.96 -16.00 -21.76
C ASP A 158 -19.73 -15.29 -22.89
N ALA A 159 -20.60 -16.02 -23.58
CA ALA A 159 -21.35 -15.50 -24.73
C ALA A 159 -22.29 -14.33 -24.38
N THR A 160 -22.66 -14.18 -23.11
CA THR A 160 -23.51 -13.09 -22.61
C THR A 160 -22.73 -11.89 -22.09
N ALA A 161 -21.39 -11.96 -22.04
CA ALA A 161 -20.55 -10.84 -21.65
C ALA A 161 -20.50 -9.78 -22.77
N SER A 162 -20.37 -8.51 -22.38
CA SER A 162 -20.27 -7.38 -23.31
C SER A 162 -18.90 -6.73 -23.18
N ILE A 163 -18.07 -6.87 -24.21
CA ILE A 163 -16.72 -6.29 -24.25
C ILE A 163 -16.70 -5.17 -25.28
N ALA A 164 -16.28 -3.98 -24.86
CA ALA A 164 -16.04 -2.86 -25.77
C ALA A 164 -15.01 -3.23 -26.86
N LYS A 165 -15.18 -2.66 -28.06
CA LYS A 165 -14.28 -2.98 -29.19
C LYS A 165 -12.86 -2.46 -28.98
N SER A 166 -12.71 -1.37 -28.22
CA SER A 166 -11.40 -0.81 -27.89
C SER A 166 -10.78 -1.40 -26.63
N ALA A 167 -11.49 -2.26 -25.90
CA ALA A 167 -10.92 -2.97 -24.76
C ALA A 167 -9.88 -4.01 -25.21
N ALA A 168 -8.89 -4.25 -24.37
CA ALA A 168 -7.85 -5.26 -24.57
C ALA A 168 -7.97 -6.34 -23.50
N ILE A 169 -8.20 -7.59 -23.92
CA ILE A 169 -8.34 -8.75 -23.02
C ILE A 169 -7.16 -9.69 -23.25
N GLY A 170 -6.32 -9.83 -22.22
CA GLY A 170 -5.08 -10.58 -22.21
C GLY A 170 -5.26 -12.10 -22.19
N ALA A 171 -4.14 -12.80 -22.37
CA ALA A 171 -4.12 -14.26 -22.44
C ALA A 171 -4.68 -14.91 -21.18
N TYR A 172 -5.50 -15.95 -21.35
CA TYR A 172 -6.07 -16.74 -20.26
C TYR A 172 -6.94 -15.96 -19.27
N ALA A 173 -7.35 -14.73 -19.61
CA ALA A 173 -8.38 -14.03 -18.85
C ALA A 173 -9.71 -14.78 -18.96
N VAL A 174 -10.50 -14.76 -17.90
CA VAL A 174 -11.82 -15.39 -17.84
C VAL A 174 -12.86 -14.31 -17.52
N ILE A 175 -13.84 -14.15 -18.41
CA ILE A 175 -14.92 -13.18 -18.25
C ILE A 175 -16.25 -13.92 -18.11
N GLY A 176 -16.87 -13.78 -16.94
CA GLY A 176 -18.12 -14.46 -16.58
C GLY A 176 -19.37 -13.90 -17.26
N PRO A 177 -20.51 -14.59 -17.06
CA PRO A 177 -21.77 -14.27 -17.74
C PRO A 177 -22.30 -12.89 -17.36
N ARG A 178 -22.85 -12.17 -18.34
CA ARG A 178 -23.41 -10.82 -18.21
C ARG A 178 -22.45 -9.78 -17.62
N ALA A 179 -21.15 -10.06 -17.58
CA ALA A 179 -20.16 -9.07 -17.22
C ALA A 179 -19.99 -8.04 -18.36
N SER A 180 -19.57 -6.82 -18.02
CA SER A 180 -19.29 -5.77 -19.01
C SER A 180 -17.93 -5.13 -18.78
N VAL A 181 -17.19 -4.88 -19.87
CA VAL A 181 -15.92 -4.16 -19.86
C VAL A 181 -16.04 -2.96 -20.81
N GLY A 182 -15.87 -1.75 -20.26
CA GLY A 182 -15.99 -0.48 -20.98
C GLY A 182 -14.83 -0.19 -21.94
N ASP A 183 -14.98 0.91 -22.69
CA ASP A 183 -14.02 1.34 -23.71
C ASP A 183 -12.63 1.60 -23.12
N ASP A 184 -11.60 1.27 -23.90
CA ASP A 184 -10.18 1.50 -23.60
C ASP A 184 -9.67 0.83 -22.32
N SER A 185 -10.47 -0.06 -21.70
CA SER A 185 -10.06 -0.85 -20.55
C SER A 185 -9.12 -1.99 -20.96
N VAL A 186 -8.06 -2.17 -20.16
CA VAL A 186 -7.03 -3.18 -20.35
C VAL A 186 -7.11 -4.21 -19.23
N ILE A 187 -7.36 -5.46 -19.61
CA ILE A 187 -7.48 -6.61 -18.72
C ILE A 187 -6.31 -7.53 -19.01
N HIS A 188 -5.33 -7.61 -18.10
CA HIS A 188 -4.12 -8.41 -18.27
C HIS A 188 -4.35 -9.91 -18.14
N GLU A 189 -3.25 -10.66 -18.30
CA GLU A 189 -3.22 -12.10 -18.31
C GLU A 189 -3.77 -12.73 -17.02
N GLY A 190 -4.58 -13.77 -17.20
CA GLY A 190 -5.12 -14.56 -16.10
C GLY A 190 -6.05 -13.81 -15.14
N VAL A 191 -6.53 -12.61 -15.49
CA VAL A 191 -7.57 -11.91 -14.73
C VAL A 191 -8.87 -12.72 -14.77
N SER A 192 -9.54 -12.85 -13.63
CA SER A 192 -10.81 -13.56 -13.50
C SER A 192 -11.91 -12.59 -13.09
N ILE A 193 -12.92 -12.45 -13.92
CA ILE A 193 -14.07 -11.55 -13.73
C ILE A 193 -15.33 -12.39 -13.60
N GLY A 194 -16.00 -12.27 -12.45
CA GLY A 194 -17.23 -12.99 -12.12
C GLY A 194 -18.46 -12.54 -12.91
N ALA A 195 -19.58 -13.21 -12.64
CA ALA A 195 -20.86 -12.92 -13.27
C ALA A 195 -21.38 -11.51 -12.92
N GLU A 196 -21.98 -10.82 -13.88
CA GLU A 196 -22.63 -9.51 -13.69
C GLU A 196 -21.69 -8.42 -13.13
N VAL A 197 -20.37 -8.60 -13.25
CA VAL A 197 -19.39 -7.57 -12.93
C VAL A 197 -19.47 -6.46 -13.97
N ARG A 198 -19.39 -5.21 -13.54
CA ARG A 198 -19.33 -4.04 -14.42
C ARG A 198 -18.00 -3.35 -14.24
N ILE A 199 -17.23 -3.20 -15.32
CA ILE A 199 -16.00 -2.42 -15.37
C ILE A 199 -16.22 -1.25 -16.32
N GLY A 200 -15.95 -0.04 -15.86
CA GLY A 200 -16.05 1.18 -16.65
C GLY A 200 -14.95 1.32 -17.71
N GLU A 201 -14.73 2.55 -18.13
CA GLU A 201 -13.81 2.94 -19.21
C GLU A 201 -12.39 3.18 -18.68
N ALA A 202 -11.40 2.95 -19.54
CA ALA A 202 -9.99 3.23 -19.32
C ALA A 202 -9.42 2.63 -18.01
N CYS A 203 -9.94 1.49 -17.57
CA CYS A 203 -9.43 0.76 -16.40
C CYS A 203 -8.20 -0.08 -16.78
N LEU A 204 -7.30 -0.28 -15.83
CA LEU A 204 -6.13 -1.14 -15.97
C LEU A 204 -6.12 -2.19 -14.87
N LEU A 205 -6.44 -3.43 -15.22
CA LEU A 205 -6.35 -4.58 -14.31
C LEU A 205 -5.11 -5.37 -14.68
N HIS A 206 -4.11 -5.38 -13.80
CA HIS A 206 -2.89 -6.16 -13.95
C HIS A 206 -3.12 -7.66 -13.74
N ASP A 207 -2.08 -8.46 -14.02
CA ASP A 207 -2.14 -9.92 -14.04
C ASP A 207 -2.81 -10.53 -12.81
N ARG A 208 -3.67 -11.52 -13.03
CA ARG A 208 -4.22 -12.38 -11.97
C ARG A 208 -5.01 -11.61 -10.89
N VAL A 209 -5.60 -10.47 -11.24
CA VAL A 209 -6.66 -9.85 -10.44
C VAL A 209 -7.90 -10.76 -10.46
N VAL A 210 -8.58 -10.88 -9.33
CA VAL A 210 -9.83 -11.64 -9.20
C VAL A 210 -10.95 -10.72 -8.74
N ILE A 211 -12.03 -10.65 -9.51
CA ILE A 211 -13.23 -9.89 -9.18
C ILE A 211 -14.42 -10.84 -9.12
N TYR A 212 -15.04 -10.92 -7.95
CA TYR A 212 -16.22 -11.76 -7.70
C TYR A 212 -17.50 -11.14 -8.27
N ASP A 213 -18.53 -11.97 -8.38
CA ASP A 213 -19.81 -11.62 -9.01
C ASP A 213 -20.44 -10.32 -8.49
N ARG A 214 -21.06 -9.57 -9.41
CA ARG A 214 -21.87 -8.37 -9.15
C ARG A 214 -21.10 -7.19 -8.55
N CYS A 215 -19.77 -7.20 -8.60
CA CYS A 215 -18.98 -6.02 -8.25
C CYS A 215 -19.08 -4.95 -9.35
N THR A 216 -18.99 -3.69 -8.96
CA THR A 216 -18.95 -2.55 -9.87
C THR A 216 -17.63 -1.83 -9.71
N ILE A 217 -16.92 -1.64 -10.83
CA ILE A 217 -15.67 -0.89 -10.94
C ILE A 217 -15.96 0.30 -11.86
N GLY A 218 -15.64 1.51 -11.39
CA GLY A 218 -15.81 2.76 -12.12
C GLY A 218 -14.85 2.89 -13.29
N ASN A 219 -14.49 4.13 -13.61
CA ASN A 219 -13.63 4.50 -14.73
C ASN A 219 -12.22 4.85 -14.26
N ARG A 220 -11.21 4.63 -15.10
CA ARG A 220 -9.81 4.96 -14.81
C ARG A 220 -9.29 4.33 -13.52
N VAL A 221 -9.81 3.15 -13.18
CA VAL A 221 -9.39 2.38 -12.00
C VAL A 221 -8.17 1.54 -12.36
N ILE A 222 -7.15 1.55 -11.50
CA ILE A 222 -5.97 0.70 -11.62
C ILE A 222 -5.99 -0.35 -10.50
N ILE A 223 -5.85 -1.63 -10.86
CA ILE A 223 -5.80 -2.72 -9.89
C ILE A 223 -4.57 -3.58 -10.16
N HIS A 224 -3.66 -3.62 -9.20
CA HIS A 224 -2.40 -4.37 -9.30
C HIS A 224 -2.57 -5.86 -9.02
N SER A 225 -1.58 -6.63 -9.47
CA SER A 225 -1.62 -8.09 -9.53
C SER A 225 -1.93 -8.76 -8.19
N GLY A 226 -2.65 -9.87 -8.27
CA GLY A 226 -3.01 -10.70 -7.11
C GLY A 226 -4.07 -10.10 -6.19
N THR A 227 -4.60 -8.90 -6.51
CA THR A 227 -5.69 -8.28 -5.76
C THR A 227 -6.99 -9.08 -5.91
N VAL A 228 -7.73 -9.19 -4.81
CA VAL A 228 -9.03 -9.86 -4.77
C VAL A 228 -10.13 -8.88 -4.37
N ILE A 229 -11.15 -8.75 -5.22
CA ILE A 229 -12.30 -7.86 -5.01
C ILE A 229 -13.57 -8.68 -4.90
N GLY A 230 -14.31 -8.47 -3.80
CA GLY A 230 -15.62 -9.05 -3.57
C GLY A 230 -15.63 -10.46 -3.01
N ALA A 231 -14.54 -10.93 -2.39
CA ALA A 231 -14.53 -12.16 -1.61
C ALA A 231 -15.50 -12.07 -0.41
N ASP A 232 -15.93 -13.23 0.12
CA ASP A 232 -16.77 -13.30 1.33
C ASP A 232 -16.04 -12.68 2.53
N GLY A 233 -16.72 -11.79 3.26
CA GLY A 233 -16.20 -11.22 4.49
C GLY A 233 -16.10 -12.21 5.65
N PHE A 234 -15.34 -11.83 6.68
CA PHE A 234 -15.14 -12.63 7.90
C PHE A 234 -16.36 -12.58 8.86
N GLY A 235 -17.47 -13.22 8.47
CA GLY A 235 -18.69 -13.29 9.31
C GLY A 235 -18.97 -14.69 9.81
N TYR A 236 -18.87 -14.89 11.12
CA TYR A 236 -19.16 -16.15 11.80
C TYR A 236 -19.97 -15.91 13.07
N ILE A 237 -20.91 -16.82 13.36
CA ILE A 237 -21.59 -16.87 14.67
C ILE A 237 -21.22 -18.17 15.38
N PHE A 238 -21.16 -18.16 16.70
CA PHE A 238 -21.00 -19.37 17.49
C PHE A 238 -22.36 -19.89 17.93
N ARG A 239 -22.71 -21.12 17.53
CA ARG A 239 -23.98 -21.75 17.88
C ARG A 239 -23.77 -23.27 17.97
N ASP A 240 -24.34 -23.90 18.98
CA ASP A 240 -24.30 -25.35 19.18
C ASP A 240 -22.85 -25.91 19.21
N GLY A 241 -21.92 -25.15 19.82
CA GLY A 241 -20.51 -25.56 19.94
C GLY A 241 -19.66 -25.39 18.68
N GLN A 242 -20.19 -24.76 17.61
CA GLN A 242 -19.50 -24.61 16.33
C GLN A 242 -19.60 -23.19 15.77
N HIS A 243 -18.62 -22.80 14.95
CA HIS A 243 -18.70 -21.60 14.14
C HIS A 243 -19.53 -21.87 12.88
N ARG A 244 -20.60 -21.12 12.70
CA ARG A 244 -21.41 -21.14 11.48
C ARG A 244 -21.10 -19.89 10.66
N ARG A 245 -20.72 -20.09 9.40
CA ARG A 245 -20.52 -19.01 8.42
C ARG A 245 -21.82 -18.24 8.22
N VAL A 246 -21.72 -16.91 8.25
CA VAL A 246 -22.78 -15.98 7.86
C VAL A 246 -22.59 -15.65 6.37
N PRO A 247 -23.58 -15.98 5.51
CA PRO A 247 -23.49 -15.62 4.09
C PRO A 247 -23.39 -14.11 3.89
N HIS A 248 -22.49 -13.68 3.00
CA HIS A 248 -22.38 -12.31 2.55
C HIS A 248 -23.02 -12.19 1.17
N ILE A 249 -24.16 -11.50 1.10
CA ILE A 249 -24.96 -11.38 -0.13
C ILE A 249 -24.85 -10.01 -0.79
N GLY A 250 -24.09 -9.09 -0.18
CA GLY A 250 -23.80 -7.77 -0.74
C GLY A 250 -22.79 -7.81 -1.88
N THR A 251 -22.28 -6.63 -2.21
CA THR A 251 -21.38 -6.37 -3.34
C THR A 251 -20.20 -5.48 -2.94
N VAL A 252 -19.35 -5.15 -3.90
CA VAL A 252 -18.32 -4.12 -3.81
C VAL A 252 -18.54 -3.09 -4.92
N THR A 253 -18.39 -1.82 -4.57
CA THR A 253 -18.39 -0.70 -5.52
C THR A 253 -17.07 0.04 -5.37
N ILE A 254 -16.30 0.09 -6.45
CA ILE A 254 -15.08 0.89 -6.58
C ILE A 254 -15.41 2.06 -7.50
N GLU A 255 -15.29 3.29 -7.01
CA GLU A 255 -15.56 4.49 -7.80
C GLU A 255 -14.39 4.85 -8.74
N ASP A 256 -14.56 5.92 -9.51
CA ASP A 256 -13.59 6.38 -10.51
C ASP A 256 -12.22 6.75 -9.90
N ASP A 257 -11.16 6.66 -10.71
CA ASP A 257 -9.80 7.14 -10.40
C ASP A 257 -9.15 6.46 -9.18
N VAL A 258 -9.70 5.34 -8.72
CA VAL A 258 -9.15 4.55 -7.61
C VAL A 258 -7.95 3.73 -8.07
N GLU A 259 -6.92 3.64 -7.23
CA GLU A 259 -5.79 2.74 -7.43
C GLU A 259 -5.69 1.75 -6.27
N ILE A 260 -5.51 0.47 -6.58
CA ILE A 260 -5.42 -0.61 -5.60
C ILE A 260 -4.12 -1.41 -5.83
N GLY A 261 -3.26 -1.40 -4.83
CA GLY A 261 -1.96 -2.06 -4.82
C GLY A 261 -2.06 -3.58 -4.79
N ALA A 262 -0.93 -4.23 -5.06
CA ALA A 262 -0.84 -5.66 -5.26
C ALA A 262 -1.20 -6.45 -4.00
N ASN A 263 -1.85 -7.60 -4.21
CA ASN A 263 -2.28 -8.53 -3.15
C ASN A 263 -3.14 -7.88 -2.05
N SER A 264 -3.82 -6.78 -2.35
CA SER A 264 -4.83 -6.20 -1.47
C SER A 264 -6.14 -6.98 -1.58
N CYS A 265 -6.99 -6.89 -0.56
CA CYS A 265 -8.28 -7.58 -0.52
C CYS A 265 -9.38 -6.61 -0.10
N ILE A 266 -10.49 -6.62 -0.86
CA ILE A 266 -11.67 -5.84 -0.56
C ILE A 266 -12.87 -6.78 -0.51
N ASP A 267 -13.37 -7.05 0.70
CA ASP A 267 -14.46 -8.00 0.90
C ASP A 267 -15.80 -7.38 0.50
N ARG A 268 -16.69 -8.22 -0.03
CA ARG A 268 -18.08 -7.82 -0.24
C ARG A 268 -18.78 -7.58 1.08
N ALA A 269 -19.74 -6.67 1.07
CA ALA A 269 -20.59 -6.43 2.21
C ALA A 269 -21.44 -7.66 2.57
N LYS A 270 -21.79 -7.79 3.86
CA LYS A 270 -22.78 -8.76 4.32
C LYS A 270 -24.12 -8.52 3.62
N VAL A 271 -24.55 -7.26 3.63
CA VAL A 271 -25.70 -6.70 2.88
C VAL A 271 -25.33 -5.32 2.36
N GLY A 272 -25.90 -4.89 1.23
CA GLY A 272 -25.53 -3.61 0.60
C GLY A 272 -24.20 -3.70 -0.16
N SER A 273 -23.34 -2.71 -0.03
CA SER A 273 -22.05 -2.64 -0.71
C SER A 273 -20.93 -2.20 0.24
N THR A 274 -19.75 -2.81 0.11
CA THR A 274 -18.49 -2.18 0.52
C THR A 274 -18.16 -1.13 -0.54
N VAL A 275 -17.70 0.07 -0.17
CA VAL A 275 -17.50 1.17 -1.10
C VAL A 275 -16.10 1.75 -0.95
N VAL A 276 -15.41 1.94 -2.09
CA VAL A 276 -14.17 2.71 -2.18
C VAL A 276 -14.43 3.97 -2.99
N GLY A 277 -14.42 5.12 -2.30
CA GLY A 277 -14.72 6.42 -2.88
C GLY A 277 -13.66 6.90 -3.87
N ARG A 278 -14.08 7.74 -4.82
CA ARG A 278 -13.29 8.16 -5.98
C ARG A 278 -11.91 8.70 -5.63
N GLY A 279 -10.93 8.44 -6.49
CA GLY A 279 -9.58 8.98 -6.38
C GLY A 279 -8.77 8.45 -5.18
N SER A 280 -9.29 7.48 -4.44
CA SER A 280 -8.57 6.89 -3.31
C SER A 280 -7.40 6.03 -3.80
N LYS A 281 -6.28 6.06 -3.08
CA LYS A 281 -5.07 5.28 -3.38
C LYS A 281 -4.83 4.29 -2.23
N ILE A 282 -4.92 3.02 -2.56
CA ILE A 282 -4.76 1.91 -1.63
C ILE A 282 -3.47 1.19 -2.01
N ASP A 283 -2.50 1.14 -1.11
CA ASP A 283 -1.22 0.50 -1.34
C ASP A 283 -1.33 -1.04 -1.25
N ASN A 284 -0.20 -1.73 -1.32
CA ASN A 284 -0.07 -3.17 -1.33
C ASN A 284 -0.48 -3.80 0.01
N LEU A 285 -1.01 -5.04 -0.07
CA LEU A 285 -1.36 -5.86 1.10
C LEU A 285 -2.36 -5.19 2.06
N VAL A 286 -3.19 -4.26 1.57
CA VAL A 286 -4.24 -3.62 2.38
C VAL A 286 -5.45 -4.55 2.48
N MET A 287 -6.06 -4.60 3.66
CA MET A 287 -7.28 -5.35 3.92
C MET A 287 -8.45 -4.38 4.18
N VAL A 288 -9.48 -4.43 3.34
CA VAL A 288 -10.75 -3.73 3.52
C VAL A 288 -11.86 -4.75 3.74
N ALA A 289 -12.34 -4.86 4.97
CA ALA A 289 -13.37 -5.85 5.33
C ALA A 289 -14.77 -5.46 4.81
N HIS A 290 -15.74 -6.34 5.08
CA HIS A 290 -17.12 -6.19 4.64
C HIS A 290 -17.77 -4.90 5.15
N ASN A 291 -18.64 -4.30 4.34
CA ASN A 291 -19.46 -3.12 4.68
C ASN A 291 -18.68 -1.82 4.91
N VAL A 292 -17.36 -1.84 4.80
CA VAL A 292 -16.54 -0.64 4.95
C VAL A 292 -16.95 0.43 3.92
N GLN A 293 -16.98 1.68 4.35
CA GLN A 293 -17.21 2.85 3.51
C GLN A 293 -15.98 3.74 3.53
N LEU A 294 -15.19 3.74 2.45
CA LEU A 294 -14.10 4.70 2.25
C LEU A 294 -14.65 5.92 1.51
N GLY A 295 -14.54 7.09 2.12
CA GLY A 295 -14.78 8.37 1.44
C GLY A 295 -13.77 8.60 0.30
N PRO A 296 -13.99 9.64 -0.50
CA PRO A 296 -13.13 9.94 -1.64
C PRO A 296 -11.75 10.45 -1.21
N LEU A 297 -10.77 10.30 -2.09
CA LEU A 297 -9.40 10.81 -1.93
C LEU A 297 -8.65 10.28 -0.69
N CYS A 298 -9.01 9.09 -0.20
CA CYS A 298 -8.29 8.46 0.90
C CYS A 298 -6.92 7.94 0.43
N ILE A 299 -5.90 8.00 1.29
CA ILE A 299 -4.59 7.39 1.05
C ILE A 299 -4.33 6.35 2.13
N LEU A 300 -4.24 5.07 1.74
CA LEU A 300 -3.96 3.96 2.66
C LEU A 300 -2.62 3.33 2.30
N ALA A 301 -1.61 3.51 3.15
CA ALA A 301 -0.30 2.90 2.95
C ALA A 301 -0.31 1.38 3.20
N ALA A 302 0.78 0.71 2.85
CA ALA A 302 0.85 -0.75 2.85
C ALA A 302 0.43 -1.38 4.18
N GLN A 303 -0.25 -2.53 4.09
CA GLN A 303 -0.67 -3.35 5.24
C GLN A 303 -1.65 -2.69 6.21
N VAL A 304 -2.30 -1.59 5.83
CA VAL A 304 -3.47 -1.09 6.56
C VAL A 304 -4.55 -2.17 6.62
N GLY A 305 -5.16 -2.34 7.79
CA GLY A 305 -6.25 -3.28 8.02
C GLY A 305 -7.48 -2.58 8.59
N ILE A 306 -8.59 -2.65 7.85
CA ILE A 306 -9.85 -2.00 8.22
C ILE A 306 -10.89 -3.07 8.50
N SER A 307 -11.36 -3.14 9.74
CA SER A 307 -12.42 -4.08 10.16
C SER A 307 -13.79 -3.69 9.61
N GLY A 308 -14.74 -4.62 9.73
CA GLY A 308 -16.06 -4.50 9.12
C GLY A 308 -16.80 -3.21 9.51
N SER A 309 -17.66 -2.75 8.59
CA SER A 309 -18.59 -1.63 8.83
C SER A 309 -17.97 -0.27 9.21
N ALA A 310 -16.64 -0.15 9.21
CA ALA A 310 -15.95 1.11 9.48
C ALA A 310 -16.24 2.14 8.38
N ARG A 311 -16.19 3.42 8.74
CA ARG A 311 -16.48 4.55 7.83
C ARG A 311 -15.35 5.57 7.91
N LEU A 312 -14.68 5.78 6.79
CA LEU A 312 -13.62 6.77 6.65
C LEU A 312 -14.19 7.96 5.86
N GLY A 313 -13.97 9.17 6.37
CA GLY A 313 -14.32 10.40 5.68
C GLY A 313 -13.45 10.68 4.46
N GLN A 314 -13.73 11.79 3.79
CA GLN A 314 -12.92 12.25 2.65
C GLN A 314 -11.49 12.58 3.08
N GLY A 315 -10.50 12.22 2.26
CA GLY A 315 -9.12 12.67 2.43
C GLY A 315 -8.42 12.10 3.67
N VAL A 316 -8.91 10.98 4.21
CA VAL A 316 -8.25 10.30 5.33
C VAL A 316 -6.93 9.70 4.84
N ILE A 317 -5.87 9.92 5.61
CA ILE A 317 -4.53 9.38 5.32
C ILE A 317 -4.15 8.40 6.43
N MET A 318 -3.78 7.18 6.06
CA MET A 318 -3.30 6.15 7.00
C MET A 318 -1.90 5.70 6.63
N GLY A 319 -0.97 5.83 7.58
CA GLY A 319 0.36 5.26 7.48
C GLY A 319 0.35 3.73 7.49
N GLY A 320 1.50 3.13 7.15
CA GLY A 320 1.59 1.69 7.00
C GLY A 320 1.20 0.93 8.28
N GLN A 321 0.56 -0.22 8.12
CA GLN A 321 0.13 -1.09 9.23
C GLN A 321 -0.84 -0.46 10.24
N VAL A 322 -1.57 0.59 9.88
CA VAL A 322 -2.67 1.08 10.74
C VAL A 322 -3.78 0.03 10.82
N GLY A 323 -4.30 -0.20 12.02
CA GLY A 323 -5.45 -1.07 12.27
C GLY A 323 -6.68 -0.29 12.71
N VAL A 324 -7.85 -0.58 12.15
CA VAL A 324 -9.13 0.06 12.49
C VAL A 324 -10.12 -0.99 12.98
N ALA A 325 -10.74 -0.73 14.14
CA ALA A 325 -11.75 -1.61 14.74
C ALA A 325 -13.11 -1.55 14.01
N ASP A 326 -13.95 -2.55 14.26
CA ASP A 326 -15.26 -2.70 13.62
C ASP A 326 -16.19 -1.52 13.94
N GLY A 327 -16.88 -1.01 12.91
CA GLY A 327 -17.87 0.06 13.05
C GLY A 327 -17.31 1.45 13.39
N VAL A 328 -15.99 1.62 13.46
CA VAL A 328 -15.35 2.91 13.78
C VAL A 328 -15.64 3.95 12.69
N VAL A 329 -15.87 5.19 13.10
CA VAL A 329 -16.05 6.34 12.22
C VAL A 329 -14.83 7.28 12.33
N ILE A 330 -14.19 7.58 11.20
CA ILE A 330 -13.04 8.47 11.10
C ILE A 330 -13.44 9.68 10.26
N GLY A 331 -13.31 10.88 10.83
CA GLY A 331 -13.70 12.13 10.19
C GLY A 331 -12.81 12.54 9.01
N ASN A 332 -13.31 13.45 8.18
CA ASN A 332 -12.61 13.95 7.00
C ASN A 332 -11.23 14.52 7.32
N GLY A 333 -10.24 14.25 6.47
CA GLY A 333 -8.89 14.80 6.58
C GLY A 333 -8.10 14.33 7.80
N ALA A 334 -8.57 13.33 8.54
CA ALA A 334 -7.82 12.76 9.65
C ALA A 334 -6.56 12.05 9.12
N MET A 335 -5.46 12.17 9.87
CA MET A 335 -4.18 11.55 9.54
C MET A 335 -3.80 10.56 10.63
N ILE A 336 -3.67 9.29 10.30
CA ILE A 336 -3.33 8.23 11.24
C ILE A 336 -1.90 7.79 10.96
N ALA A 337 -0.98 8.05 11.89
CA ALA A 337 0.41 7.66 11.76
C ALA A 337 0.57 6.13 11.76
N ALA A 338 1.62 5.65 11.09
CA ALA A 338 1.91 4.22 10.91
C ALA A 338 1.85 3.42 12.23
N GLN A 339 1.42 2.16 12.14
CA GLN A 339 1.29 1.22 13.25
C GLN A 339 0.30 1.61 14.37
N SER A 340 -0.51 2.66 14.18
CA SER A 340 -1.53 3.03 15.15
C SER A 340 -2.75 2.10 15.10
N GLY A 341 -3.34 1.83 16.26
CA GLY A 341 -4.63 1.15 16.40
C GLY A 341 -5.74 2.14 16.72
N ILE A 342 -6.84 2.09 15.97
CA ILE A 342 -8.00 2.97 16.15
C ILE A 342 -9.20 2.15 16.62
N GLU A 343 -9.55 2.32 17.90
CA GLU A 343 -10.65 1.60 18.56
C GLU A 343 -11.93 2.43 18.67
N GLY A 344 -11.85 3.75 18.52
CA GLY A 344 -12.96 4.68 18.71
C GLY A 344 -13.03 5.74 17.62
N ALA A 345 -14.12 6.51 17.64
CA ALA A 345 -14.35 7.55 16.64
C ALA A 345 -13.23 8.61 16.65
N VAL A 346 -12.81 9.04 15.45
CA VAL A 346 -11.77 10.05 15.26
C VAL A 346 -12.40 11.31 14.67
N PRO A 347 -12.25 12.49 15.30
CA PRO A 347 -12.77 13.73 14.75
C PRO A 347 -12.08 14.14 13.43
N PRO A 348 -12.73 14.96 12.59
CA PRO A 348 -12.13 15.48 11.35
C PRO A 348 -10.84 16.28 11.59
N GLY A 349 -9.87 16.17 10.68
CA GLY A 349 -8.62 16.94 10.67
C GLY A 349 -7.62 16.60 11.78
N VAL A 350 -7.91 15.59 12.61
CA VAL A 350 -7.03 15.20 13.72
C VAL A 350 -5.90 14.29 13.22
N THR A 351 -4.70 14.53 13.73
CA THR A 351 -3.58 13.59 13.59
C THR A 351 -3.54 12.66 14.79
N MET A 352 -3.68 11.36 14.55
CA MET A 352 -3.59 10.31 15.57
C MET A 352 -2.25 9.59 15.47
N PHE A 353 -1.71 9.20 16.63
CA PHE A 353 -0.49 8.43 16.71
C PHE A 353 -0.49 7.49 17.92
N GLY A 354 0.01 6.28 17.71
CA GLY A 354 0.30 5.26 18.72
C GLY A 354 1.50 4.40 18.31
N TYR A 355 2.00 3.61 19.26
CA TYR A 355 3.09 2.63 19.16
C TYR A 355 4.16 2.83 18.05
N PRO A 356 5.13 3.74 18.22
CA PRO A 356 6.43 3.63 17.57
C PRO A 356 7.37 2.71 18.36
N ALA A 357 8.36 2.12 17.68
CA ALA A 357 9.45 1.43 18.36
C ALA A 357 10.24 2.38 19.29
N LYS A 358 10.56 1.91 20.49
CA LYS A 358 11.44 2.56 21.47
C LYS A 358 12.65 1.67 21.73
N GLU A 359 13.72 2.23 22.30
CA GLU A 359 14.83 1.42 22.80
C GLU A 359 14.30 0.38 23.81
N ARG A 360 14.77 -0.87 23.70
CA ARG A 360 14.20 -2.02 24.40
C ARG A 360 14.12 -1.82 25.92
N SER A 361 15.21 -1.33 26.52
CA SER A 361 15.33 -1.19 27.97
C SER A 361 14.42 -0.08 28.50
N GLU A 362 14.24 0.99 27.73
CA GLU A 362 13.25 2.02 27.99
C GLU A 362 11.83 1.47 27.86
N ALA A 363 11.51 0.79 26.74
CA ALA A 363 10.19 0.22 26.48
C ALA A 363 9.74 -0.74 27.60
N PHE A 364 10.62 -1.65 28.03
CA PHE A 364 10.33 -2.61 29.09
C PHE A 364 10.09 -1.93 30.43
N ARG A 365 10.82 -0.84 30.72
CA ARG A 365 10.60 -0.04 31.93
C ARG A 365 9.25 0.65 31.87
N ILE A 366 8.88 1.25 30.74
CA ILE A 366 7.57 1.90 30.56
C ILE A 366 6.45 0.86 30.74
N GLU A 367 6.52 -0.28 30.06
CA GLU A 367 5.53 -1.37 30.18
C GLU A 367 5.37 -1.88 31.61
N ALA A 368 6.47 -2.06 32.34
CA ALA A 368 6.42 -2.46 33.74
C ALA A 368 5.74 -1.41 34.65
N ARG A 369 5.76 -0.12 34.26
CA ARG A 369 5.06 0.96 34.99
C ARG A 369 3.59 1.05 34.59
N ILE A 370 3.26 0.87 33.31
CA ILE A 370 1.86 0.83 32.84
C ILE A 370 1.08 -0.26 33.59
N ARG A 371 1.67 -1.44 33.81
CA ARG A 371 1.03 -2.51 34.62
C ARG A 371 0.69 -2.10 36.06
N LYS A 372 1.35 -1.08 36.61
CA LYS A 372 1.09 -0.55 37.95
C LYS A 372 0.11 0.62 37.96
N LEU A 373 -0.28 1.12 36.79
CA LEU A 373 -1.12 2.31 36.65
C LEU A 373 -2.47 2.19 37.38
N PRO A 374 -3.20 1.04 37.35
CA PRO A 374 -4.45 0.90 38.10
C PRO A 374 -4.26 1.11 39.61
N ARG A 375 -3.24 0.47 40.19
CA ARG A 375 -2.92 0.62 41.61
C ARG A 375 -2.49 2.04 41.96
N LEU A 376 -1.70 2.68 41.08
CA LEU A 376 -1.27 4.07 41.25
C LEU A 376 -2.48 5.03 41.26
N TYR A 377 -3.48 4.78 40.40
CA TYR A 377 -4.72 5.55 40.38
C TYR A 377 -5.46 5.45 41.72
N ASP A 378 -5.62 4.23 42.26
CA ASP A 378 -6.26 4.01 43.57
C ASP A 378 -5.51 4.71 44.71
N GLU A 379 -4.17 4.60 44.72
CA GLU A 379 -3.31 5.24 45.71
C GLU A 379 -3.42 6.78 45.65
N VAL A 380 -3.45 7.37 44.44
CA VAL A 380 -3.62 8.82 44.26
C VAL A 380 -5.02 9.27 44.70
N ALA A 381 -6.08 8.52 44.39
CA ALA A 381 -7.44 8.84 44.82
C ALA A 381 -7.61 8.76 46.35
N GLU A 382 -6.95 7.82 47.01
CA GLU A 382 -6.90 7.75 48.48
C GLU A 382 -6.13 8.92 49.08
N LEU A 383 -4.98 9.28 48.50
CA LEU A 383 -4.20 10.44 48.94
C LEU A 383 -4.99 11.75 48.80
N ALA A 384 -5.69 11.95 47.68
CA ALA A 384 -6.55 13.11 47.47
C ALA A 384 -7.65 13.22 48.55
N ARG A 385 -8.38 12.13 48.83
CA ARG A 385 -9.39 12.08 49.91
C ARG A 385 -8.80 12.39 51.28
N ARG A 386 -7.55 11.99 51.54
CA ARG A 386 -6.89 12.25 52.81
C ARG A 386 -6.44 13.70 52.95
N ILE A 387 -6.02 14.34 51.86
CA ILE A 387 -5.69 15.77 51.82
C ILE A 387 -6.94 16.61 52.10
N GLU A 388 -8.06 16.35 51.43
CA GLU A 388 -9.33 17.08 51.66
C GLU A 388 -9.77 17.02 53.13
N LYS A 389 -9.63 15.85 53.77
CA LYS A 389 -9.94 15.70 55.21
C LYS A 389 -9.04 16.54 56.11
N LEU A 390 -7.75 16.63 55.77
CA LEU A 390 -6.79 17.42 56.54
C LEU A 390 -7.06 18.92 56.38
N GLU A 391 -7.33 19.38 55.16
CA GLU A 391 -7.65 20.79 54.87
C GLU A 391 -8.95 21.24 55.55
N ALA A 392 -9.99 20.39 55.53
CA ALA A 392 -11.24 20.67 56.24
C ALA A 392 -11.06 20.76 57.77
N ALA A 393 -10.16 19.94 58.33
CA ALA A 393 -9.84 19.97 59.75
C ALA A 393 -9.08 21.24 60.15
N THR A 394 -8.16 21.74 59.31
CA THR A 394 -7.45 22.99 59.55
C THR A 394 -8.33 24.24 59.46
N HIS A 395 -9.35 24.25 58.60
CA HIS A 395 -10.29 25.37 58.52
C HIS A 395 -11.27 25.44 59.71
N HIS A 396 -11.58 24.31 60.36
CA HIS A 396 -12.39 24.30 61.58
C HIS A 396 -11.63 24.83 62.81
N SER A 397 -10.30 24.81 62.81
CA SER A 397 -9.48 25.35 63.89
C SER A 397 -9.22 26.87 63.81
N GLU A 398 -9.53 27.53 62.70
CA GLU A 398 -9.31 28.99 62.53
C GLU A 398 -10.56 29.85 62.82
N HIS A 399 -11.72 29.22 63.05
CA HIS A 399 -13.00 29.90 63.33
C HIS A 399 -13.53 29.62 64.75
N GLY A 400 -12.69 29.08 65.64
CA GLY A 400 -13.02 28.73 67.03
C GLY A 400 -12.45 29.71 68.04
#